data_AF-A0A3B0W1Q2-F1
#
_entry.id   AF-A0A3B0W1Q2-F1
#
_cell.length_a   1.000
_cell.length_b   1.000
_cell.length_c   1.000
_cell.angle_alpha   90.00
_cell.angle_beta   90.00
_cell.angle_gamma   90.00
#
_symmetry.space_group_name_H-M   'P 1'
#
loop_
_entity.id
_entity.type
_entity.pdbx_description
1 polymer ?
#
loop_
_entity_poly.entity_id
_entity_poly.type
_entity_poly.pdbx_seq_one_letter_code
_entity_poly.pdbx_strand_id
1 'polypeptide(L)'
;TTKTDVFSLAVTLLKLLIKDSKLPEFTPETYDEKEDEKYIVKILSESSLDNDLCNILIKALRTDSFKRYFTMFDFAKDLHRWSLNKPISATKHTRHYLFKKFFARNRLLVIASTVLITLALASVISVYSYIKDIKNESIQAQNQIELMRKKL
;
A
#
# COMPACT_ATOMS: atom_id res chain seq x y z
N THR A 1 -29.02 -17.82 0.16
CA THR A 1 -29.59 -16.58 0.72
C THR A 1 -28.49 -15.56 0.92
N THR A 2 -27.60 -15.68 1.92
CA THR A 2 -26.53 -14.68 2.19
C THR A 2 -25.55 -14.41 1.04
N LYS A 3 -25.14 -15.44 0.29
CA LYS A 3 -24.26 -15.28 -0.89
C LYS A 3 -24.92 -14.57 -2.07
N THR A 4 -26.25 -14.70 -2.18
CA THR A 4 -27.06 -14.01 -3.19
C THR A 4 -27.13 -12.52 -2.85
N ASP A 5 -27.32 -12.19 -1.57
CA ASP A 5 -27.38 -10.80 -1.09
C ASP A 5 -26.07 -10.04 -1.33
N VAL A 6 -24.91 -10.70 -1.13
CA VAL A 6 -23.59 -10.15 -1.45
C VAL A 6 -23.48 -9.75 -2.93
N PHE A 7 -23.95 -10.62 -3.82
CA PHE A 7 -23.87 -10.39 -5.26
C PHE A 7 -24.76 -9.22 -5.68
N SER A 8 -26.03 -9.24 -5.27
CA SER A 8 -26.98 -8.18 -5.60
C SER A 8 -26.50 -6.82 -5.10
N LEU A 9 -25.97 -6.74 -3.87
CA LEU A 9 -25.42 -5.50 -3.35
C LEU A 9 -24.17 -5.06 -4.12
N ALA A 10 -23.26 -5.97 -4.46
CA ALA A 10 -22.08 -5.62 -5.24
C ALA A 10 -22.45 -5.09 -6.64
N VAL A 11 -23.48 -5.63 -7.27
CA VAL A 11 -24.02 -5.12 -8.54
C VAL A 11 -24.58 -3.70 -8.36
N THR A 12 -25.36 -3.45 -7.31
CA THR A 12 -25.89 -2.10 -7.05
C THR A 12 -24.77 -1.10 -6.80
N LEU A 13 -23.76 -1.48 -6.02
CA LEU A 13 -22.59 -0.65 -5.74
C LEU A 13 -21.81 -0.34 -7.03
N LEU A 14 -21.60 -1.35 -7.88
CA LEU A 14 -20.94 -1.18 -9.17
C LEU A 14 -21.71 -0.18 -10.06
N LYS A 15 -23.04 -0.32 -10.15
CA LYS A 15 -23.92 0.57 -10.92
C LYS A 15 -23.88 2.02 -10.42
N LEU A 16 -23.73 2.22 -9.11
CA LEU A 16 -23.59 3.56 -8.51
C LEU A 16 -22.21 4.17 -8.76
N LEU A 17 -21.15 3.36 -8.69
CA LEU A 17 -19.77 3.83 -8.85
C LEU A 17 -19.42 4.12 -10.31
N ILE A 18 -20.07 3.43 -11.25
CA ILE A 18 -19.77 3.55 -12.68
C ILE A 18 -21.03 4.02 -13.41
N LYS A 19 -21.31 5.32 -13.25
CA LYS A 19 -22.53 5.99 -13.73
C LYS A 19 -22.69 5.95 -15.26
N ASP A 20 -21.59 5.87 -16.00
CA ASP A 20 -21.55 5.94 -17.47
C ASP A 20 -21.08 4.64 -18.14
N SER A 21 -20.82 3.54 -17.40
CA SER A 21 -20.49 2.28 -18.07
C SER A 21 -21.74 1.60 -18.58
N LYS A 22 -21.65 1.16 -19.84
CA LYS A 22 -22.62 0.27 -20.47
C LYS A 22 -22.48 -1.13 -19.86
N LEU A 23 -22.80 -1.29 -18.57
CA LEU A 23 -22.97 -2.63 -18.02
C LEU A 23 -23.96 -3.38 -18.93
N PRO A 24 -23.64 -4.59 -19.42
CA PRO A 24 -24.54 -5.34 -20.26
C PRO A 24 -25.85 -5.56 -19.50
N GLU A 25 -26.97 -5.51 -20.22
CA GLU A 25 -28.20 -6.01 -19.65
C GLU A 25 -28.06 -7.52 -19.46
N PHE A 26 -27.91 -7.93 -18.21
CA PHE A 26 -27.87 -9.34 -17.84
C PHE A 26 -29.29 -9.90 -17.94
N THR A 27 -29.67 -10.34 -19.13
CA THR A 27 -30.90 -11.12 -19.35
C THR A 27 -30.56 -12.61 -19.31
N PRO A 28 -31.45 -13.50 -18.83
CA PRO A 28 -31.20 -14.94 -18.85
C PRO A 28 -30.89 -15.50 -20.24
N GLU A 29 -31.34 -14.82 -21.29
CA GLU A 29 -31.17 -15.21 -22.70
C GLU A 29 -29.79 -14.87 -23.26
N THR A 30 -29.13 -13.84 -22.71
CA THR A 30 -27.82 -13.35 -23.15
C THR A 30 -26.72 -13.54 -22.11
N TYR A 31 -27.05 -14.09 -20.94
CA TYR A 31 -26.13 -14.29 -19.82
C TYR A 31 -25.10 -15.36 -20.15
N ASP A 32 -23.83 -14.96 -20.13
CA ASP A 32 -22.69 -15.89 -20.23
C ASP A 32 -21.78 -15.63 -19.03
N GLU A 33 -21.77 -16.58 -18.10
CA GLU A 33 -20.99 -16.53 -16.87
C GLU A 33 -19.52 -16.10 -17.07
N LYS A 34 -18.87 -16.57 -18.14
CA LYS A 34 -17.45 -16.35 -18.37
C LYS A 34 -17.19 -15.02 -19.06
N GLU A 35 -17.96 -14.70 -20.10
CA GLU A 35 -17.80 -13.44 -20.82
C GLU A 35 -18.24 -12.25 -19.96
N ASP A 36 -19.30 -12.41 -19.16
CA ASP A 36 -19.78 -11.39 -18.25
C ASP A 36 -18.78 -11.10 -17.12
N GLU A 37 -18.22 -12.13 -16.49
CA GLU A 37 -17.20 -11.95 -15.44
C GLU A 37 -15.94 -11.26 -16.01
N LYS A 38 -15.53 -11.64 -17.22
CA LYS A 38 -14.39 -11.03 -17.92
C LYS A 38 -14.66 -9.57 -18.27
N TYR A 39 -15.88 -9.25 -18.71
CA TYR A 39 -16.31 -7.90 -19.01
C TYR A 39 -16.27 -7.00 -17.76
N ILE A 40 -16.77 -7.49 -16.62
CA ILE A 40 -16.74 -6.78 -15.34
C ILE A 40 -15.29 -6.50 -14.90
N VAL A 41 -14.42 -7.50 -14.99
CA VAL A 41 -12.98 -7.32 -14.68
C VAL A 41 -12.36 -6.27 -15.58
N LYS A 42 -12.69 -6.29 -16.88
CA LYS A 42 -12.19 -5.30 -17.85
C LYS A 42 -12.62 -3.88 -17.46
N ILE A 43 -13.92 -3.65 -17.25
CA ILE A 43 -14.43 -2.33 -16.82
C ILE A 43 -13.72 -1.86 -15.56
N LEU A 44 -13.61 -2.71 -14.54
CA LEU A 44 -13.01 -2.34 -13.27
C LEU A 44 -11.51 -2.02 -13.41
N SER A 45 -10.80 -2.72 -14.31
CA SER A 45 -9.39 -2.43 -14.61
C SER A 45 -9.17 -1.14 -15.40
N GLU A 46 -10.14 -0.74 -16.23
CA GLU A 46 -10.10 0.50 -17.02
C GLU A 46 -10.67 1.71 -16.24
N SER A 47 -11.34 1.46 -15.12
CA SER A 47 -11.93 2.51 -14.28
C SER A 47 -10.87 3.28 -13.47
N SER A 48 -11.21 4.52 -13.08
CA SER A 48 -10.40 5.34 -12.16
C SER A 48 -10.63 4.99 -10.68
N LEU A 49 -11.27 3.87 -10.39
CA LEU A 49 -11.56 3.43 -9.03
C LEU A 49 -10.29 2.93 -8.34
N ASP A 50 -10.28 2.99 -7.00
CA ASP A 50 -9.16 2.45 -6.23
C ASP A 50 -9.05 0.93 -6.44
N ASN A 51 -7.81 0.45 -6.66
CA ASN A 51 -7.55 -0.97 -6.95
C ASN A 51 -8.10 -1.94 -5.89
N ASP A 52 -8.07 -1.57 -4.61
CA ASP A 52 -8.61 -2.45 -3.56
C ASP A 52 -10.13 -2.49 -3.61
N LEU A 53 -10.80 -1.39 -3.97
CA LEU A 53 -12.25 -1.37 -4.22
C LEU A 53 -12.60 -2.23 -5.44
N CYS A 54 -11.84 -2.15 -6.53
CA CYS A 54 -12.00 -3.03 -7.69
C CYS A 54 -11.87 -4.51 -7.29
N ASN A 55 -10.86 -4.87 -6.49
CA ASN A 55 -10.66 -6.25 -6.04
C ASN A 55 -11.83 -6.75 -5.15
N ILE A 56 -12.38 -5.88 -4.29
CA ILE A 56 -13.56 -6.19 -3.49
C ILE A 56 -14.76 -6.51 -4.41
N LEU A 57 -15.01 -5.66 -5.41
CA LEU A 57 -16.10 -5.85 -6.37
C LEU A 57 -15.90 -7.11 -7.21
N ILE A 58 -14.71 -7.34 -7.76
CA ILE A 58 -14.37 -8.55 -8.53
C ILE A 58 -14.61 -9.81 -7.69
N LYS A 59 -14.22 -9.80 -6.41
CA LYS A 59 -14.43 -10.95 -5.51
C LYS A 59 -15.91 -11.15 -5.20
N ALA A 60 -16.65 -10.08 -4.94
CA ALA A 60 -18.09 -10.16 -4.63
C ALA A 60 -18.94 -10.58 -5.84
N LEU A 61 -18.50 -10.26 -7.06
CA LEU A 61 -19.18 -10.54 -8.33
C LEU A 61 -18.72 -11.84 -9.02
N ARG A 62 -17.89 -12.67 -8.38
CA ARG A 62 -17.51 -13.98 -8.95
C ARG A 62 -18.75 -14.82 -9.22
N THR A 63 -18.81 -15.42 -10.40
CA THR A 63 -19.89 -16.34 -10.76
C THR A 63 -19.95 -17.50 -9.75
N ASP A 64 -18.80 -18.13 -9.53
CA ASP A 64 -18.63 -19.20 -8.54
C ASP A 64 -18.83 -18.68 -7.11
N SER A 65 -19.91 -19.13 -6.47
CA SER A 65 -20.28 -18.76 -5.11
C SER A 65 -19.26 -19.19 -4.04
N PHE A 66 -18.37 -20.14 -4.33
CA PHE A 66 -17.30 -20.54 -3.42
C PHE A 66 -16.10 -19.60 -3.47
N LYS A 67 -15.93 -18.85 -4.56
CA LYS A 67 -14.88 -17.82 -4.72
C LYS A 67 -15.33 -16.43 -4.24
N ARG A 68 -16.64 -16.25 -4.03
CA ARG A 68 -17.24 -15.05 -3.42
C ARG A 68 -16.97 -14.96 -1.92
N TYR A 69 -17.29 -13.80 -1.35
CA TYR A 69 -17.39 -13.67 0.11
C TYR A 69 -18.41 -14.67 0.66
N PHE A 70 -18.00 -15.38 1.71
CA PHE A 70 -18.83 -16.41 2.33
C PHE A 70 -20.06 -15.78 3.02
N THR A 71 -19.87 -14.61 3.63
CA THR A 71 -20.93 -13.85 4.28
C THR A 71 -20.95 -12.38 3.86
N MET A 72 -22.11 -11.74 4.06
CA MET A 72 -22.25 -10.30 3.94
C MET A 72 -21.34 -9.54 4.93
N PHE A 73 -21.08 -10.12 6.09
CA PHE A 73 -20.15 -9.57 7.07
C PHE A 73 -18.72 -9.52 6.53
N ASP A 74 -18.25 -10.54 5.81
CA ASP A 74 -16.91 -10.54 5.22
C ASP A 74 -16.75 -9.47 4.14
N PHE A 75 -17.81 -9.26 3.34
CA PHE A 75 -17.86 -8.20 2.34
C PHE A 75 -17.81 -6.80 3.00
N ALA A 76 -18.67 -6.56 4.00
CA ALA A 76 -18.68 -5.30 4.75
C ALA A 76 -17.35 -5.03 5.48
N LYS A 77 -16.71 -6.08 6.01
CA LYS A 77 -15.42 -5.99 6.69
C LYS A 77 -14.31 -5.52 5.75
N ASP A 78 -14.29 -6.00 4.51
CA ASP A 78 -13.32 -5.54 3.52
C ASP A 78 -13.60 -4.11 3.05
N LEU A 79 -14.87 -3.73 2.85
CA LEU A 79 -15.23 -2.33 2.57
C LEU A 79 -14.81 -1.38 3.69
N HIS A 80 -15.02 -1.77 4.95
CA HIS A 80 -14.62 -0.99 6.10
C HIS A 80 -13.09 -0.88 6.20
N ARG A 81 -12.37 -1.98 5.97
CA ARG A 81 -10.90 -1.98 5.90
C ARG A 81 -10.38 -1.07 4.80
N TRP A 82 -10.98 -1.13 3.62
CA TRP A 82 -10.66 -0.26 2.49
C TRP A 82 -10.80 1.22 2.87
N SER A 83 -11.95 1.61 3.43
CA SER A 83 -12.21 2.98 3.92
C SER A 83 -11.17 3.47 4.94
N LEU A 84 -10.65 2.57 5.78
CA LEU A 84 -9.62 2.88 6.78
C LEU A 84 -8.17 2.72 6.28
N ASN A 85 -7.95 2.56 4.97
CA ASN A 85 -6.63 2.26 4.39
C ASN A 85 -5.93 1.05 5.04
N LYS A 86 -6.71 0.03 5.45
CA LYS A 86 -6.20 -1.22 6.00
C LYS A 86 -6.06 -2.29 4.90
N PRO A 87 -5.16 -3.27 5.06
CA PRO A 87 -5.11 -4.43 4.19
C PRO A 87 -6.47 -5.16 4.12
N ILE A 88 -6.93 -5.47 2.91
CA ILE A 88 -8.20 -6.18 2.65
C ILE A 88 -7.96 -7.65 2.31
N SER A 89 -8.98 -8.51 2.44
CA SER A 89 -8.86 -9.94 2.08
C SER A 89 -8.94 -10.21 0.58
N ALA A 90 -9.49 -9.27 -0.21
CA ALA A 90 -9.60 -9.42 -1.66
C ALA A 90 -8.25 -9.28 -2.39
N THR A 91 -7.27 -8.63 -1.77
CA THR A 91 -5.94 -8.41 -2.34
C THR A 91 -4.93 -9.38 -1.71
N LYS A 92 -4.05 -9.97 -2.52
CA LYS A 92 -2.96 -10.82 -2.02
C LYS A 92 -2.01 -10.00 -1.13
N HIS A 93 -1.76 -10.46 0.09
CA HIS A 93 -0.89 -9.77 1.05
C HIS A 93 0.58 -9.93 0.67
N THR A 94 1.08 -9.05 -0.19
CA THR A 94 2.52 -8.91 -0.47
C THR A 94 3.16 -7.96 0.52
N ARG A 95 4.46 -8.15 0.81
CA ARG A 95 5.21 -7.25 1.72
C ARG A 95 5.09 -5.79 1.27
N HIS A 96 5.27 -5.53 -0.03
CA HIS A 96 5.13 -4.18 -0.60
C HIS A 96 3.75 -3.57 -0.35
N TYR A 97 2.67 -4.33 -0.57
CA TYR A 97 1.30 -3.87 -0.32
C TYR A 97 1.07 -3.50 1.15
N LEU A 98 1.50 -4.38 2.06
CA LEU A 98 1.35 -4.14 3.50
C LEU A 98 2.15 -2.90 3.96
N PHE A 99 3.39 -2.75 3.48
CA PHE A 99 4.19 -1.54 3.73
C PHE A 99 3.48 -0.31 3.18
N LYS A 100 3.03 -0.30 1.92
CA LYS A 100 2.32 0.86 1.33
C LYS A 100 1.12 1.28 2.17
N LYS A 101 0.29 0.33 2.62
CA LYS A 101 -0.87 0.61 3.50
C LYS A 101 -0.45 1.12 4.88
N PHE A 102 0.61 0.55 5.47
CA PHE A 102 1.15 1.03 6.75
C PHE A 102 1.65 2.47 6.66
N PHE A 103 2.45 2.79 5.64
CA PHE A 103 2.94 4.14 5.39
C PHE A 103 1.79 5.11 5.13
N ALA A 104 0.80 4.72 4.32
CA ALA A 104 -0.36 5.57 4.04
C ALA A 104 -1.17 5.93 5.30
N ARG A 105 -1.28 4.99 6.26
CA ARG A 105 -2.02 5.21 7.52
C ARG A 105 -1.21 5.98 8.56
N ASN A 106 0.11 5.78 8.59
CA ASN A 106 0.98 6.32 9.63
C ASN A 106 1.92 7.41 9.10
N ARG A 107 1.53 8.17 8.06
CA ARG A 107 2.41 9.15 7.39
C ARG A 107 3.09 10.10 8.37
N LEU A 108 2.34 10.66 9.32
CA LEU A 108 2.87 11.60 10.31
C LEU A 108 3.94 10.95 11.21
N LEU A 109 3.67 9.74 11.72
CA LEU A 109 4.62 9.00 12.55
C LEU A 109 5.87 8.65 11.75
N VAL A 110 5.72 8.17 10.51
CA VAL A 110 6.83 7.87 9.63
C VAL A 110 7.69 9.11 9.41
N ILE A 111 7.09 10.24 9.03
CA ILE A 111 7.82 11.50 8.79
C ILE A 111 8.57 11.93 10.06
N ALA A 112 7.89 11.94 11.21
CA ALA A 112 8.51 12.31 12.48
C ALA A 112 9.68 11.38 12.84
N SER A 113 9.51 10.07 12.71
CA SER A 113 10.58 9.10 12.94
C SER A 113 11.74 9.28 11.96
N THR A 114 11.47 9.53 10.67
CA THR A 114 12.51 9.80 9.67
C THR A 114 13.30 11.05 10.04
N VAL A 115 12.63 12.15 10.40
CA VAL A 115 13.29 13.38 10.83
C VAL A 115 14.18 13.12 12.06
N LEU A 116 13.64 12.48 13.10
CA LEU A 116 14.43 12.16 14.30
C LEU A 116 15.65 11.29 14.00
N ILE A 117 15.50 10.25 13.17
CA ILE A 117 16.62 9.38 12.76
C ILE A 117 17.65 10.18 11.96
N THR A 118 17.23 11.04 11.04
CA THR A 118 18.16 11.88 10.27
C THR A 118 18.94 12.85 11.15
N LEU A 119 18.29 13.48 12.14
CA LEU A 119 18.97 14.35 13.10
C LEU A 119 19.96 13.56 13.97
N ALA A 120 19.56 12.38 14.45
CA ALA A 120 20.44 11.52 15.23
C ALA A 120 21.67 11.11 14.42
N LEU A 121 21.50 10.67 13.17
CA LEU A 121 22.62 10.33 12.28
C LEU A 121 23.51 11.55 12.00
N ALA A 122 22.93 12.71 11.71
CA ALA A 122 23.68 13.94 11.51
C ALA A 122 24.51 14.33 12.74
N SER A 123 23.95 14.17 13.95
CA SER A 123 24.69 14.42 15.20
C SER A 123 25.87 13.46 15.39
N VAL A 124 25.68 12.17 15.12
CA VAL A 124 26.75 11.16 15.20
C VAL A 124 27.87 11.48 14.22
N ILE A 125 27.53 11.83 12.99
CA ILE A 125 28.49 12.23 11.95
C ILE A 125 29.24 13.50 12.38
N SER A 126 28.52 14.50 12.90
CA SER A 126 29.11 15.77 13.35
C SER A 126 30.12 15.55 14.48
N VAL A 127 29.76 14.77 15.50
CA VAL A 127 30.66 14.43 16.61
C VAL A 127 31.87 13.64 16.12
N TYR A 128 31.66 12.67 15.23
CA TYR A 128 32.75 11.87 14.67
C TYR A 128 33.76 12.73 13.88
N SER A 129 33.27 13.65 13.05
CA SER A 129 34.12 14.58 12.30
C SER A 129 34.91 15.50 13.23
N TYR A 130 34.25 16.04 14.27
CA TYR A 130 34.91 16.89 15.26
C TYR A 130 36.07 16.17 15.98
N ILE A 131 35.87 14.92 16.41
CA ILE A 131 36.92 14.13 17.06
C ILE A 131 38.07 13.82 16.08
N LYS A 132 37.74 13.56 14.81
CA LYS A 132 38.74 13.26 13.77
C LYS A 132 39.64 14.47 13.50
N ASP A 133 39.09 15.67 13.46
CA ASP A 133 39.84 16.90 13.18
C ASP A 133 40.87 17.18 14.27
N ILE A 134 40.48 17.07 15.56
CA ILE A 134 41.39 17.20 16.70
C ILE A 134 42.54 16.17 16.63
N LYS A 135 42.23 14.94 16.24
CA LYS A 135 43.25 13.89 16.12
C LYS A 135 44.24 14.19 14.99
N ASN A 136 43.79 14.77 13.89
CA ASN A 136 44.68 15.15 12.79
C ASN A 136 45.62 16.30 13.18
N GLU A 137 45.12 17.30 13.90
CA GLU A 137 45.95 18.40 14.41
C GLU A 137 47.06 17.90 15.34
N SER A 138 46.74 16.97 16.25
CA SER A 138 47.74 16.40 17.16
C SER A 138 48.81 15.55 16.45
N ILE A 139 48.42 14.79 15.42
CA ILE A 139 49.38 14.05 14.58
C ILE A 139 50.31 15.00 13.83
N GLN A 140 49.78 16.12 13.30
CA GLN A 140 50.61 17.12 12.62
C GLN A 140 51.59 17.80 13.58
N ALA A 141 51.14 18.17 14.78
CA ALA A 141 51.99 18.76 15.81
C ALA A 141 53.12 17.81 16.22
N GLN A 142 52.83 16.52 16.41
CA GLN A 142 53.85 15.50 16.71
C GLN A 142 54.89 15.37 15.60
N ASN A 143 54.45 15.31 14.34
CA ASN A 143 55.34 15.22 13.18
C ASN A 143 56.26 16.47 13.08
N GLN A 144 55.75 17.67 13.39
CA GLN A 144 56.57 18.88 13.39
C GLN A 144 57.64 18.86 14.48
N ILE A 145 57.29 18.43 15.70
CA ILE A 145 58.25 18.30 16.81
C ILE A 145 59.33 17.28 16.46
N GLU A 146 58.95 16.13 15.87
CA GLU A 146 59.91 15.11 15.45
C GLU A 146 60.88 15.63 14.37
N LEU A 147 60.37 16.40 13.40
CA LEU A 147 61.19 17.05 12.37
C LEU A 147 62.18 18.05 12.96
N MET A 148 61.78 18.84 13.96
CA MET A 148 62.70 19.75 14.66
C MET A 148 63.78 18.99 15.41
N ARG A 149 63.43 17.87 16.05
CA ARG A 149 64.39 17.06 16.82
C ARG A 149 65.45 16.37 15.95
N LYS A 150 65.14 16.01 14.70
CA LYS A 150 66.10 15.40 13.75
C LYS A 150 67.06 16.42 13.10
N LYS A 151 66.78 17.71 13.19
CA LYS A 151 67.58 18.79 12.59
C LYS A 151 68.65 19.39 13.53
N LEU A 152 68.58 19.05 14.82
CA LEU A 152 69.57 19.39 15.85
C LEU A 152 70.59 18.26 15.99
#